data_AF-A0A562L277-F1
#
_entry.id   AF-A0A562L277-F1
#
_cell.length_a   1.000
_cell.length_b   1.000
_cell.length_c   1.000
_cell.angle_alpha   90.00
_cell.angle_beta   90.00
_cell.angle_gamma   90.00
#
_symmetry.space_group_name_H-M   'P 1'
#
loop_
_entity.id
_entity.type
_entity.pdbx_description
1 polymer ?
#
loop_
_entity_poly.entity_id
_entity_poly.type
_entity_poly.pdbx_seq_one_letter_code
_entity_poly.pdbx_strand_id
1 'polypeptide(L)' 'MSDFKPQQKMLSERDAQLCDVFGREARLYFNEASWNEVCQRVSLHWEMLRRSDEPSWAIVRPLVQRAFEQAEEELRSNAS' A
#
# COMPACT_ATOMS: atom_id res chain seq x y z
N MET A 1 -33.70 -18.30 4.86
CA MET A 1 -33.05 -16.99 5.11
C MET A 1 -31.56 -17.26 5.00
N SER A 2 -30.91 -16.77 3.94
CA SER A 2 -29.47 -16.98 3.76
C SER A 2 -28.71 -15.93 4.55
N ASP A 3 -27.94 -16.37 5.55
CA ASP A 3 -26.96 -15.56 6.26
C ASP A 3 -25.88 -15.08 5.28
N PHE A 4 -26.06 -13.89 4.73
CA PHE A 4 -25.05 -13.22 3.92
C PHE A 4 -23.99 -12.65 4.87
N LYS A 5 -23.04 -13.48 5.31
CA LYS A 5 -21.82 -12.98 5.94
C LYS A 5 -20.97 -12.35 4.83
N PRO A 6 -20.62 -11.05 4.89
CA PRO A 6 -19.68 -10.49 3.94
C PRO A 6 -18.38 -11.27 4.09
N GLN A 7 -18.01 -12.03 3.06
CA GLN A 7 -16.69 -12.63 3.00
C GLN A 7 -15.69 -11.49 3.02
N GLN A 8 -15.06 -11.28 4.17
CA GLN A 8 -13.92 -10.40 4.30
C GLN A 8 -12.84 -11.00 3.40
N LYS A 9 -12.73 -10.46 2.19
CA LYS A 9 -11.86 -11.01 1.15
C LYS A 9 -10.44 -11.00 1.68
N MET A 10 -9.90 -12.19 1.98
CA MET A 10 -8.50 -12.32 2.37
C MET A 10 -7.64 -11.87 1.18
N LEU A 11 -6.62 -11.08 1.47
CA LEU A 11 -5.65 -10.62 0.48
C LEU A 11 -4.95 -11.83 -0.13
N SER A 12 -4.79 -11.83 -1.45
CA SER A 12 -3.96 -12.84 -2.11
C SER A 12 -2.47 -12.55 -1.89
N GLU A 13 -1.61 -13.55 -2.09
CA GLU A 13 -0.16 -13.35 -2.08
C GLU A 13 0.28 -12.29 -3.10
N ARG A 14 -0.40 -12.25 -4.25
CA ARG A 14 -0.18 -11.22 -5.27
C ARG A 14 -0.49 -9.82 -4.76
N ASP A 15 -1.58 -9.65 -4.02
CA ASP A 15 -1.95 -8.33 -3.46
C ASP A 15 -0.91 -7.87 -2.43
N ALA A 16 -0.41 -8.79 -1.60
CA ALA A 16 0.65 -8.49 -0.64
C ALA A 16 1.94 -8.04 -1.33
N GLN A 17 2.38 -8.77 -2.38
CA GLN A 17 3.55 -8.39 -3.18
C GLN A 17 3.37 -7.03 -3.85
N LEU A 18 2.17 -6.74 -4.36
CA LEU A 18 1.86 -5.43 -4.94
C LEU A 18 1.96 -4.32 -3.89
N CYS A 19 1.48 -4.55 -2.66
CA CYS A 19 1.60 -3.58 -1.58
C CYS A 19 3.07 -3.28 -1.25
N ASP A 20 3.91 -4.32 -1.21
CA ASP A 20 5.33 -4.19 -0.92
C ASP A 20 6.06 -3.37 -2.01
N VAL A 21 5.86 -3.72 -3.28
CA VAL A 21 6.43 -2.97 -4.41
C VAL A 21 5.96 -1.52 -4.38
N PHE A 22 4.66 -1.31 -4.20
CA PHE A 22 4.09 0.03 -4.23
C PHE A 22 4.62 0.92 -3.09
N GLY A 23 4.75 0.38 -1.87
CA GLY A 23 5.28 1.11 -0.73
C GLY A 23 6.76 1.50 -0.91
N ARG A 24 7.58 0.56 -1.37
CA ARG A 24 9.01 0.78 -1.62
C ARG A 24 9.24 1.81 -2.72
N GLU A 25 8.54 1.68 -3.85
CA GLU A 25 8.63 2.64 -4.96
C GLU A 25 8.14 4.02 -4.52
N ALA A 26 7.01 4.10 -3.82
CA ALA A 26 6.52 5.37 -3.29
C ALA A 26 7.54 6.06 -2.39
N ARG A 27 8.32 5.30 -1.61
CA ARG A 27 9.39 5.86 -0.79
C ARG A 27 10.54 6.42 -1.63
N LEU A 28 10.98 5.68 -2.65
CA LEU A 28 12.06 6.11 -3.55
C LEU A 28 11.66 7.36 -4.35
N TYR A 29 10.44 7.38 -4.90
CA TYR A 29 9.94 8.50 -5.71
C TYR A 29 9.62 9.75 -4.87
N PHE A 30 9.18 9.58 -3.62
CA PHE A 30 8.83 10.68 -2.72
C PHE A 30 9.78 10.74 -1.51
N ASN A 31 11.08 10.68 -1.76
CA ASN A 31 12.11 10.59 -0.72
C ASN A 31 12.08 11.74 0.31
N GLU A 32 11.54 12.90 0.00
CA GLU A 32 11.49 14.02 0.96
C GLU A 32 10.11 14.24 1.58
N ALA A 33 9.09 13.50 1.11
CA ALA A 33 7.73 13.67 1.56
C ALA A 33 7.41 12.80 2.77
N SER A 34 6.54 13.32 3.65
CA SER A 34 5.96 12.56 4.74
C SER A 34 4.98 11.50 4.22
N TRP A 35 4.75 10.44 5.00
CA TRP A 35 3.73 9.44 4.66
C TRP A 35 2.35 10.05 4.41
N ASN A 36 1.95 11.11 5.13
CA ASN A 36 0.65 11.76 4.92
C ASN A 36 0.53 12.36 3.51
N GLU A 37 1.58 13.02 3.01
CA GLU A 37 1.60 13.59 1.66
C GLU A 37 1.62 12.50 0.58
N VAL A 38 2.39 11.43 0.82
CA VAL A 38 2.46 10.27 -0.06
C VAL A 38 1.11 9.55 -0.10
N CYS A 39 0.49 9.28 1.05
CA CYS A 39 -0.78 8.57 1.16
C CYS A 39 -1.89 9.24 0.35
N GLN A 40 -1.96 10.58 0.31
CA GLN A 40 -2.94 11.28 -0.51
C GLN A 40 -2.73 10.99 -2.01
N ARG A 41 -1.48 11.04 -2.50
CA ARG A 41 -1.16 10.81 -3.92
C ARG A 41 -1.33 9.35 -4.32
N VAL A 42 -0.91 8.46 -3.43
CA VAL A 42 -0.96 7.00 -3.62
C VAL A 42 -2.41 6.50 -3.58
N SER A 43 -3.22 6.95 -2.63
CA SER A 43 -4.62 6.52 -2.52
C SER A 43 -5.44 6.85 -3.78
N LEU A 44 -5.20 8.02 -4.37
CA LEU A 44 -5.81 8.41 -5.64
C LEU A 44 -5.37 7.49 -6.79
N HIS A 45 -4.07 7.20 -6.89
CA HIS A 45 -3.56 6.29 -7.93
C HIS A 45 -4.10 4.88 -7.78
N TRP A 46 -4.14 4.35 -6.55
CA TRP A 46 -4.69 3.04 -6.25
C TRP A 46 -6.15 2.96 -6.71
N GLU A 47 -7.01 3.90 -6.27
CA GLU A 47 -8.43 3.86 -6.62
C GLU A 47 -8.70 4.08 -8.12
N MET A 48 -7.84 4.81 -8.85
CA MET A 48 -7.97 4.98 -10.30
C MET A 48 -7.58 3.73 -11.09
N LEU A 49 -6.56 3.00 -10.64
CA LEU A 49 -6.03 1.81 -11.35
C LEU A 49 -6.72 0.52 -10.92
N ARG A 50 -7.34 0.54 -9.73
CA ARG A 50 -7.99 -0.60 -9.10
C ARG A 50 -9.07 -1.22 -9.98
N ARG A 51 -8.96 -2.53 -10.22
CA ARG A 51 -10.06 -3.31 -10.82
C ARG A 51 -11.15 -3.57 -9.78
N SER A 52 -12.37 -3.84 -10.25
CA SER A 52 -13.53 -4.04 -9.35
C SER A 52 -13.36 -5.19 -8.34
N ASP A 53 -12.48 -6.15 -8.64
CA ASP A 53 -12.15 -7.29 -7.80
C ASP A 53 -10.94 -7.09 -6.88
N GLU A 54 -10.19 -5.99 -7.01
CA GLU A 54 -9.03 -5.71 -6.17
C GLU A 54 -9.44 -5.09 -4.82
N PRO A 55 -8.65 -5.34 -3.75
CA PRO A 55 -8.94 -4.84 -2.41
C PRO A 55 -8.99 -3.31 -2.36
N SER A 56 -9.87 -2.76 -1.54
CA SER A 56 -9.99 -1.31 -1.37
C SER A 56 -8.74 -0.70 -0.74
N TRP A 57 -8.51 0.59 -0.97
CA TRP A 57 -7.37 1.29 -0.37
C TRP A 57 -7.32 1.13 1.16
N ALA A 58 -8.47 1.13 1.84
CA ALA A 58 -8.54 0.94 3.28
C ALA A 58 -7.90 -0.38 3.77
N ILE A 59 -7.96 -1.43 2.97
CA ILE A 59 -7.38 -2.75 3.28
C ILE A 59 -5.87 -2.75 3.01
N VAL A 60 -5.43 -2.17 1.89
CA VAL A 60 -4.02 -2.24 1.47
C VAL A 60 -3.13 -1.16 2.07
N ARG A 61 -3.71 -0.01 2.46
CA ARG A 61 -2.99 1.13 3.06
C ARG A 61 -1.98 0.73 4.13
N PRO A 62 -2.33 -0.05 5.17
CA PRO A 62 -1.36 -0.40 6.22
C PRO A 62 -0.19 -1.25 5.71
N LEU A 63 -0.40 -2.05 4.65
CA LEU A 63 0.66 -2.87 4.06
C LEU A 63 1.62 -2.02 3.23
N VAL A 64 1.07 -1.13 2.40
CA VAL A 64 1.84 -0.16 1.63
C VAL A 64 2.65 0.76 2.56
N GLN A 65 2.03 1.22 3.67
CA GLN A 65 2.71 2.04 4.67
C GLN A 65 3.90 1.31 5.29
N ARG A 66 3.73 0.04 5.69
CA ARG A 66 4.81 -0.75 6.27
C ARG A 66 6.00 -0.86 5.32
N ALA A 67 5.75 -1.16 4.04
CA ALA A 67 6.80 -1.26 3.05
C ALA A 67 7.49 0.09 2.75
N PHE A 68 6.73 1.19 2.82
CA PHE A 68 7.27 2.55 2.73
C PHE A 68 8.24 2.87 3.88
N GLU A 69 7.83 2.57 5.12
CA GLU A 69 8.63 2.81 6.33
C GLU A 69 9.90 1.95 6.34
N GLN A 70 9.81 0.68 5.91
CA GLN A 70 10.97 -0.20 5.77
C GLN A 70 11.99 0.35 4.76
N ALA A 71 11.52 0.82 3.60
CA ALA A 71 12.40 1.45 2.62
C ALA A 71 13.06 2.73 3.16
N GLU A 72 12.37 3.50 4.00
CA GLU A 72 12.96 4.68 4.66
C GLU A 72 14.11 4.29 5.59
N GLU A 73 13.92 3.25 6.40
CA GLU A 73 14.94 2.72 7.31
C GLU A 73 16.16 2.20 6.55
N GLU A 74 15.96 1.48 5.45
CA GLU A 74 17.03 1.01 4.57
C GLU A 74 17.84 2.18 3.98
N LEU A 75 17.16 3.22 3.48
CA LEU A 75 17.81 4.41 2.93
C LEU A 75 18.63 5.16 3.99
N ARG A 76 18.10 5.30 5.20
CA ARG A 76 18.80 5.95 6.31
C ARG A 76 20.03 5.16 6.75
N SER A 77 19.91 3.83 6.80
CA SER A 77 21.00 2.93 7.20
C SER A 77 22.14 2.92 6.18
N ASN A 78 21.84 3.03 4.89
CA ASN A 78 22.85 3.09 3.81
C ASN A 78 23.54 4.47 3.69
N ALA A 79 22.95 5.52 4.26
CA ALA A 79 23.51 6.87 4.27
C ALA A 79 24.43 7.15 5.48
N SER A 80 24.48 6.22 6.45
CA SER A 80 25.30 6.29 7.67
C SER A 80 26.62 5.55 7.50
#